data_AF-A0A2D6FJ37-F1
#
_entry.id   AF-A0A2D6FJ37-F1
#
_cell.length_a   1.000
_cell.length_b   1.000
_cell.length_c   1.000
_cell.angle_alpha   90.00
_cell.angle_beta   90.00
_cell.angle_gamma   90.00
#
_symmetry.space_group_name_H-M   'P 1'
#
loop_
_entity.id
_entity.type
_entity.pdbx_description
1 polymer ?
#
loop_
_entity_poly.entity_id
_entity_poly.type
_entity_poly.pdbx_seq_one_letter_code
_entity_poly.pdbx_strand_id
1 'polypeptide(L)'
;MEADTYLLPKEIRKILDQLGNEKYLAIKGGVARLTFLKKLISDGKIENPIRIAVQFAEEKVNDLDIVIIHYKRLAESKEWLLEKEAQVRKKLSDLSLPFGGEDLEPVRGKSNTDGHPSDKVIEKILNSRDLTINEVLLVPNDGKWYLHYTAECWRDTLSGVGMVNVKPKHFRYDSGRIIPANYGLFRLLKFWVDRKVEEVFLPQWMVSAHLKEMKRLQEEKRVPTGANLGWYSLIIINKYKDRLDRQERWMIVLNKLGLSNCRTFEEFAKEQNQLFKDKAGFDFEFESGKSFAEVIDRLLNQRKKRAEMQNQRKQNRKECNHQFQTVSCNGCTFNCQIKNCTICTKTITPIPTYNLACNNTMTTSDWKTWEKRNPNSLRDFL
;
A
#
# COMPACT_ATOMS: atom_id res chain seq x y z
N MET A 1 -5.73 -23.64 -1.38
CA MET A 1 -5.70 -24.49 -0.17
C MET A 1 -7.06 -24.41 0.51
N GLU A 2 -7.76 -25.51 0.78
CA GLU A 2 -9.04 -25.45 1.53
C GLU A 2 -8.78 -24.95 2.96
N ALA A 3 -9.59 -24.00 3.42
CA ALA A 3 -9.51 -23.40 4.73
C ALA A 3 -10.30 -24.23 5.75
N ASP A 4 -9.72 -24.42 6.94
CA ASP A 4 -10.44 -25.01 8.06
C ASP A 4 -11.06 -23.89 8.91
N THR A 5 -12.35 -23.64 8.70
CA THR A 5 -13.10 -22.58 9.41
C THR A 5 -13.37 -22.95 10.88
N TYR A 6 -13.23 -24.23 11.26
CA TYR A 6 -13.41 -24.68 12.64
C TYR A 6 -12.28 -24.24 13.57
N LEU A 7 -11.14 -23.81 13.02
CA LEU A 7 -10.04 -23.24 13.80
C LEU A 7 -10.31 -21.78 14.21
N LEU A 8 -11.26 -21.11 13.55
CA LEU A 8 -11.51 -19.68 13.73
C LEU A 8 -12.44 -19.38 14.90
N PRO A 9 -12.32 -18.16 15.50
CA PRO A 9 -13.29 -17.62 16.44
C PRO A 9 -14.73 -17.76 15.95
N LYS A 10 -15.65 -17.97 16.89
CA LYS A 10 -17.07 -18.27 16.61
C LYS A 10 -17.73 -17.22 15.72
N GLU A 11 -17.45 -15.95 15.97
CA GLU A 11 -17.98 -14.80 15.23
C GLU A 11 -17.51 -14.83 13.77
N ILE A 12 -16.22 -15.11 13.54
CA ILE A 12 -15.66 -15.24 12.19
C ILE A 12 -16.27 -16.44 11.47
N ARG A 13 -16.42 -17.57 12.16
CA ARG A 13 -17.04 -18.77 11.57
C ARG A 13 -18.45 -18.48 11.07
N LYS A 14 -19.28 -17.82 11.88
CA LYS A 14 -20.63 -17.42 11.48
C LYS A 14 -20.64 -16.54 10.22
N ILE A 15 -19.70 -15.58 10.11
CA ILE A 15 -19.53 -14.76 8.90
C ILE A 15 -19.25 -15.64 7.68
N LEU A 16 -18.27 -16.54 7.81
CA LEU A 16 -17.86 -17.43 6.73
C LEU A 16 -18.99 -18.38 6.31
N ASP A 17 -19.77 -18.90 7.27
CA ASP A 17 -20.90 -19.79 6.99
C ASP A 17 -22.01 -19.03 6.22
N GLN A 18 -22.34 -17.80 6.63
CA GLN A 18 -23.37 -16.98 5.97
C GLN A 18 -22.99 -16.55 4.55
N LEU A 19 -21.68 -16.35 4.31
CA LEU A 19 -21.14 -15.90 3.03
C LEU A 19 -20.57 -17.04 2.15
N GLY A 20 -20.53 -18.29 2.62
CA GLY A 20 -19.85 -19.40 1.92
C GLY A 20 -20.43 -19.75 0.54
N ASN A 21 -21.68 -19.37 0.28
CA ASN A 21 -22.35 -19.54 -1.02
C ASN A 21 -22.37 -18.26 -1.86
N GLU A 22 -21.78 -17.16 -1.38
CA GLU A 22 -21.79 -15.90 -2.10
C GLU A 22 -20.79 -15.91 -3.27
N LYS A 23 -21.32 -15.68 -4.47
CA LYS A 23 -20.50 -15.47 -5.67
C LYS A 23 -20.02 -14.02 -5.73
N TYR A 24 -18.91 -13.83 -6.47
CA TYR A 24 -18.29 -12.52 -6.70
C TYR A 24 -17.78 -11.82 -5.43
N LEU A 25 -17.43 -12.61 -4.42
CA LEU A 25 -16.95 -12.13 -3.14
C LEU A 25 -15.58 -12.74 -2.84
N ALA A 26 -14.74 -12.00 -2.11
CA ALA A 26 -13.57 -12.55 -1.46
C ALA A 26 -13.33 -11.80 -0.14
N ILE A 27 -12.69 -12.44 0.83
CA ILE A 27 -12.30 -11.82 2.11
C ILE A 27 -10.78 -11.63 2.12
N LYS A 28 -10.33 -10.44 2.48
CA LYS A 28 -8.91 -10.05 2.53
C LYS A 28 -8.50 -9.64 3.95
N GLY A 29 -7.23 -9.28 4.13
CA GLY A 29 -6.80 -8.58 5.34
C GLY A 29 -6.70 -9.47 6.57
N GLY A 30 -7.17 -8.97 7.72
CA GLY A 30 -6.99 -9.63 9.03
C GLY A 30 -7.59 -11.04 9.09
N VAL A 31 -8.84 -11.21 8.66
CA VAL A 31 -9.51 -12.52 8.63
C VAL A 31 -8.74 -13.52 7.78
N ALA A 32 -8.39 -13.16 6.54
CA ALA A 32 -7.67 -14.06 5.63
C ALA A 32 -6.30 -14.47 6.18
N ARG A 33 -5.57 -13.53 6.79
CA ARG A 33 -4.28 -13.82 7.43
C ARG A 33 -4.41 -14.73 8.65
N LEU A 34 -5.41 -14.50 9.51
CA LEU A 34 -5.67 -15.36 10.67
C LEU A 34 -6.02 -16.79 10.23
N THR A 35 -6.87 -16.95 9.22
CA THR A 35 -7.24 -18.26 8.68
C THR A 35 -6.03 -18.98 8.09
N PHE A 36 -5.17 -18.26 7.38
CA PHE A 36 -3.92 -18.82 6.86
C PHE A 36 -2.97 -19.26 7.98
N LEU A 37 -2.71 -18.39 8.97
CA LEU A 37 -1.87 -18.71 10.12
C LEU A 37 -2.35 -19.96 10.87
N LYS A 38 -3.65 -20.04 11.17
CA LYS A 38 -4.22 -21.21 11.88
C LYS A 38 -4.09 -22.49 11.06
N LYS A 39 -4.29 -22.41 9.74
CA LYS A 39 -4.09 -23.56 8.85
C LYS A 39 -2.63 -24.03 8.86
N LEU A 40 -1.67 -23.10 8.76
CA LEU A 40 -0.24 -23.43 8.83
C LEU A 40 0.16 -24.09 10.15
N ILE A 41 -0.37 -23.59 11.28
CA ILE A 41 -0.10 -24.16 12.61
C ILE A 41 -0.70 -25.57 12.72
N SER A 42 -1.97 -25.74 12.30
CA SER A 42 -2.65 -27.03 12.30
C SER A 42 -1.92 -28.07 11.43
N ASP A 43 -1.37 -27.65 10.29
CA ASP A 43 -0.58 -28.50 9.38
C ASP A 43 0.86 -28.75 9.86
N GLY A 44 1.22 -28.31 11.08
CA GLY A 44 2.56 -28.47 11.65
C GLY A 44 3.65 -27.69 10.91
N LYS A 45 3.30 -26.61 10.19
CA LYS A 45 4.27 -25.80 9.44
C LYS A 45 4.89 -24.68 10.28
N ILE A 46 4.26 -24.32 11.38
CA ILE A 46 4.74 -23.30 12.33
C ILE A 46 4.76 -23.91 13.72
N GLU A 47 5.96 -24.12 14.26
CA GLU A 47 6.18 -24.63 15.62
C GLU A 47 6.69 -23.54 16.58
N ASN A 48 7.04 -22.36 16.06
CA ASN A 48 7.59 -21.26 16.85
C ASN A 48 6.54 -20.74 17.87
N PRO A 49 6.79 -20.87 19.20
CA PRO A 49 5.86 -20.44 20.24
C PRO A 49 5.55 -18.94 20.22
N ILE A 50 6.49 -18.10 19.76
CA ILE A 50 6.28 -16.66 19.59
C ILE A 50 5.25 -16.42 18.49
N ARG A 51 5.27 -17.20 17.41
CA ARG A 51 4.28 -17.07 16.34
C ARG A 51 2.90 -17.50 16.78
N ILE A 52 2.82 -18.56 17.57
CA ILE A 52 1.57 -19.00 18.22
C ILE A 52 1.07 -17.90 19.19
N ALA A 53 1.96 -17.21 19.91
CA ALA A 53 1.59 -16.05 20.72
C ALA A 53 1.07 -14.85 19.89
N VAL A 54 1.65 -14.59 18.72
CA VAL A 54 1.14 -13.56 17.79
C VAL A 54 -0.24 -13.94 17.26
N GLN A 55 -0.51 -15.22 16.98
CA GLN A 55 -1.86 -15.69 16.65
C GLN A 55 -2.87 -15.28 17.74
N PHE A 56 -2.59 -15.54 19.02
CA PHE A 56 -3.48 -15.13 20.11
C PHE A 56 -3.75 -13.61 20.15
N ALA A 57 -2.78 -12.78 19.75
CA ALA A 57 -2.98 -11.33 19.61
C ALA A 57 -3.80 -10.95 18.36
N GLU A 58 -3.92 -11.83 17.36
CA GLU A 58 -4.77 -11.65 16.17
C GLU A 58 -6.19 -12.20 16.35
N GLU A 59 -6.46 -13.03 17.35
CA GLU A 59 -7.78 -13.66 17.57
C GLU A 59 -8.90 -12.66 17.87
N LYS A 60 -8.56 -11.43 18.30
CA LYS A 60 -9.47 -10.28 18.28
C LYS A 60 -9.43 -9.62 16.91
N VAL A 61 -10.04 -10.26 15.91
CA VAL A 61 -10.28 -9.61 14.61
C VAL A 61 -11.38 -8.57 14.81
N ASN A 62 -11.01 -7.30 14.64
CA ASN A 62 -11.93 -6.17 14.83
C ASN A 62 -12.43 -5.60 13.49
N ASP A 63 -11.93 -6.11 12.37
CA ASP A 63 -12.16 -5.62 11.02
C ASP A 63 -12.45 -6.76 10.04
N LEU A 64 -13.49 -6.61 9.23
CA LEU A 64 -13.89 -7.54 8.18
C LEU A 64 -13.76 -6.86 6.82
N ASP A 65 -12.66 -7.10 6.13
CA ASP A 65 -12.44 -6.54 4.81
C ASP A 65 -12.99 -7.46 3.69
N ILE A 66 -14.03 -7.02 2.99
CA ILE A 66 -14.66 -7.77 1.89
C ILE A 66 -14.33 -7.12 0.53
N VAL A 67 -14.00 -7.95 -0.45
CA VAL A 67 -13.85 -7.56 -1.85
C VAL A 67 -15.09 -7.98 -2.63
N ILE A 68 -15.76 -7.03 -3.29
CA ILE A 68 -16.84 -7.31 -4.25
C ILE A 68 -16.27 -7.21 -5.67
N ILE A 69 -16.42 -8.29 -6.43
CA ILE A 69 -15.84 -8.42 -7.78
C ILE A 69 -16.88 -8.08 -8.83
N HIS A 70 -16.57 -7.16 -9.74
CA HIS A 70 -17.51 -6.67 -10.75
C HIS A 70 -16.92 -6.66 -12.17
N TYR A 71 -17.77 -6.81 -13.19
CA TYR A 71 -17.35 -6.98 -14.60
C TYR A 71 -17.17 -5.68 -15.37
N LYS A 72 -18.20 -4.84 -15.26
CA LYS A 72 -18.37 -3.63 -16.07
C LYS A 72 -17.43 -2.52 -15.57
N ARG A 73 -17.43 -1.38 -16.26
CA ARG A 73 -16.71 -0.20 -15.74
C ARG A 73 -17.30 0.17 -14.38
N LEU A 74 -16.50 0.77 -13.50
CA LEU A 74 -16.96 1.07 -12.12
C LEU A 74 -18.24 1.91 -12.11
N ALA A 75 -18.37 2.88 -13.02
CA ALA A 75 -19.57 3.70 -13.15
C ALA A 75 -20.80 2.86 -13.56
N GLU A 76 -20.64 1.93 -14.51
CA GLU A 76 -21.69 1.02 -14.99
C GLU A 76 -22.04 -0.08 -13.96
N SER A 77 -21.18 -0.30 -12.97
CA SER A 77 -21.40 -1.29 -11.91
C SER A 77 -21.94 -0.67 -10.61
N LYS A 78 -22.14 0.65 -10.53
CA LYS A 78 -22.47 1.33 -9.27
C LYS A 78 -23.74 0.78 -8.62
N GLU A 79 -24.85 0.70 -9.36
CA GLU A 79 -26.14 0.21 -8.84
C GLU A 79 -26.02 -1.25 -8.38
N TRP A 80 -25.47 -2.12 -9.23
CA TRP A 80 -25.24 -3.53 -8.89
C TRP A 80 -24.33 -3.71 -7.65
N LEU A 81 -23.30 -2.86 -7.49
CA LEU A 81 -22.42 -2.89 -6.33
C LEU A 81 -23.19 -2.53 -5.05
N LEU A 82 -24.08 -1.53 -5.09
CA LEU A 82 -24.91 -1.14 -3.95
C LEU A 82 -25.96 -2.21 -3.61
N GLU A 83 -26.56 -2.86 -4.61
CA GLU A 83 -27.43 -4.02 -4.39
C GLU A 83 -26.68 -5.17 -3.72
N LYS A 84 -25.46 -5.46 -4.19
CA LYS A 84 -24.62 -6.52 -3.64
C LYS A 84 -24.17 -6.20 -2.21
N GLU A 85 -23.85 -4.93 -1.93
CA GLU A 85 -23.56 -4.44 -0.58
C GLU A 85 -24.75 -4.68 0.36
N ALA A 86 -25.96 -4.30 -0.05
CA ALA A 86 -27.18 -4.50 0.74
C ALA A 86 -27.45 -5.99 1.02
N GLN A 87 -27.20 -6.86 0.04
CA GLN A 87 -27.31 -8.32 0.23
C GLN A 87 -26.31 -8.84 1.26
N VAL A 88 -25.04 -8.42 1.18
CA VAL A 88 -24.01 -8.80 2.16
C VAL A 88 -24.38 -8.30 3.55
N ARG A 89 -24.79 -7.03 3.68
CA ARG A 89 -25.22 -6.47 4.97
C ARG A 89 -26.40 -7.22 5.57
N LYS A 90 -27.40 -7.55 4.77
CA LYS A 90 -28.57 -8.31 5.21
C LYS A 90 -28.18 -9.69 5.74
N LYS A 91 -27.19 -10.35 5.12
CA LYS A 91 -26.70 -11.64 5.60
C LYS A 91 -25.94 -11.53 6.92
N LEU A 92 -25.21 -10.43 7.10
CA LEU A 92 -24.39 -10.18 8.29
C LEU A 92 -25.14 -9.40 9.40
N SER A 93 -26.45 -9.14 9.25
CA SER A 93 -27.22 -8.26 10.16
C SER A 93 -27.24 -8.73 11.60
N ASP A 94 -27.16 -10.04 11.81
CA ASP A 94 -27.30 -10.68 13.12
C ASP A 94 -25.96 -10.78 13.86
N LEU A 95 -24.91 -10.16 13.32
CA LEU A 95 -23.56 -10.20 13.86
C LEU A 95 -23.22 -8.91 14.58
N SER A 96 -22.58 -9.02 15.73
CA SER A 96 -22.13 -7.90 16.56
C SER A 96 -20.88 -7.19 16.04
N LEU A 97 -20.45 -7.48 14.81
CA LEU A 97 -19.21 -6.95 14.24
C LEU A 97 -19.50 -5.61 13.55
N PRO A 98 -18.83 -4.50 13.91
CA PRO A 98 -18.97 -3.25 13.18
C PRO A 98 -18.50 -3.46 11.74
N PHE A 99 -19.43 -3.34 10.79
CA PHE A 99 -19.20 -3.52 9.36
C PHE A 99 -19.68 -2.26 8.62
N GLY A 100 -18.74 -1.44 8.19
CA GLY A 100 -18.94 -0.15 7.51
C GLY A 100 -18.95 -0.27 5.98
N GLY A 101 -19.07 0.86 5.28
CA GLY A 101 -18.95 0.88 3.82
C GLY A 101 -17.49 0.89 3.36
N GLU A 102 -16.61 1.42 4.21
CA GLU A 102 -15.14 1.42 4.04
C GLU A 102 -14.50 0.03 4.07
N ASP A 103 -15.20 -0.94 4.66
CA ASP A 103 -14.81 -2.35 4.76
C ASP A 103 -15.03 -3.11 3.44
N LEU A 104 -15.69 -2.48 2.48
CA LEU A 104 -15.97 -3.02 1.16
C LEU A 104 -15.08 -2.40 0.08
N GLU A 105 -14.44 -3.26 -0.71
CA GLU A 105 -13.61 -2.85 -1.85
C GLU A 105 -14.18 -3.37 -3.18
N PRO A 106 -14.53 -2.50 -4.14
CA PRO A 106 -14.96 -2.94 -5.46
C PRO A 106 -13.74 -3.21 -6.35
N VAL A 107 -13.62 -4.44 -6.86
CA VAL A 107 -12.53 -4.85 -7.76
C VAL A 107 -13.08 -5.29 -9.11
N ARG A 108 -12.63 -4.61 -10.17
CA ARG A 108 -12.97 -5.00 -11.53
C ARG A 108 -12.23 -6.29 -11.93
N GLY A 109 -12.97 -7.29 -12.39
CA GLY A 109 -12.43 -8.60 -12.74
C GLY A 109 -13.42 -9.46 -13.54
N LYS A 110 -12.89 -10.47 -14.25
CA LYS A 110 -13.71 -11.58 -14.77
C LYS A 110 -13.83 -12.66 -13.70
N SER A 111 -15.00 -13.27 -13.58
CA SER A 111 -15.18 -14.58 -12.97
C SER A 111 -15.03 -15.65 -14.03
N ASN A 112 -14.87 -16.86 -13.55
CA ASN A 112 -15.15 -18.06 -14.30
C ASN A 112 -16.68 -18.22 -14.48
N THR A 113 -17.10 -19.21 -15.26
CA THR A 113 -18.51 -19.47 -15.62
C THR A 113 -19.42 -19.78 -14.44
N ASP A 114 -18.83 -20.20 -13.33
CA ASP A 114 -19.45 -20.53 -12.05
C ASP A 114 -19.63 -19.30 -11.12
N GLY A 115 -19.06 -18.14 -11.47
CA GLY A 115 -19.09 -16.93 -10.67
C GLY A 115 -17.92 -16.79 -9.67
N HIS A 116 -16.95 -17.69 -9.72
CA HIS A 116 -15.72 -17.59 -8.93
C HIS A 116 -14.72 -16.61 -9.56
N PRO A 117 -13.96 -15.86 -8.74
CA PRO A 117 -12.91 -14.98 -9.25
C PRO A 117 -11.93 -15.77 -10.13
N SER A 118 -11.65 -15.29 -11.35
CA SER A 118 -10.58 -15.91 -12.15
C SER A 118 -9.21 -15.73 -11.50
N ASP A 119 -8.25 -16.60 -11.81
CA ASP A 119 -6.89 -16.53 -11.24
C ASP A 119 -6.24 -15.17 -11.46
N LYS A 120 -6.45 -14.56 -12.63
CA LYS A 120 -5.96 -13.19 -12.93
C LYS A 120 -6.53 -12.12 -11.99
N VAL A 121 -7.76 -12.31 -11.51
CA VAL A 121 -8.38 -11.39 -10.54
C VAL A 121 -7.83 -11.66 -9.15
N ILE A 122 -7.67 -12.92 -8.77
CA ILE A 122 -7.05 -13.31 -7.50
C ILE A 122 -5.63 -12.75 -7.41
N GLU A 123 -4.78 -13.01 -8.41
CA GLU A 123 -3.43 -12.45 -8.51
C GLU A 123 -3.44 -10.93 -8.43
N LYS A 124 -4.35 -10.25 -9.15
CA LYS A 124 -4.48 -8.79 -9.08
C LYS A 124 -4.80 -8.30 -7.67
N ILE A 125 -5.64 -9.02 -6.92
CA ILE A 125 -6.03 -8.68 -5.55
C ILE A 125 -4.89 -8.95 -4.57
N LEU A 126 -4.16 -10.07 -4.71
CA LEU A 126 -2.98 -10.37 -3.91
C LEU A 126 -1.86 -9.36 -4.20
N ASN A 127 -1.60 -9.10 -5.48
CA ASN A 127 -0.65 -8.10 -5.95
C ASN A 127 -1.15 -6.66 -5.78
N SER A 128 -2.24 -6.38 -5.05
CA SER A 128 -2.65 -5.01 -4.66
C SER A 128 -2.21 -4.60 -3.25
N ARG A 129 -1.84 -5.59 -2.41
CA ARG A 129 -1.52 -5.47 -0.97
C ARG A 129 -0.27 -4.66 -0.65
N ASP A 130 -0.24 -4.09 0.54
CA ASP A 130 0.87 -3.27 1.03
C ASP A 130 2.06 -4.10 1.53
N LEU A 131 1.76 -5.17 2.25
CA LEU A 131 2.74 -6.09 2.83
C LEU A 131 2.54 -7.50 2.29
N THR A 132 3.64 -8.25 2.18
CA THR A 132 3.65 -9.65 1.70
C THR A 132 2.80 -10.57 2.57
N ILE A 133 2.84 -10.41 3.89
CA ILE A 133 1.99 -11.18 4.83
C ILE A 133 0.48 -10.92 4.67
N ASN A 134 0.08 -9.87 3.94
CA ASN A 134 -1.32 -9.59 3.61
C ASN A 134 -1.70 -10.09 2.21
N GLU A 135 -0.77 -10.68 1.46
CA GLU A 135 -1.00 -11.32 0.16
C GLU A 135 -1.63 -12.70 0.34
N VAL A 136 -2.78 -12.66 1.00
CA VAL A 136 -3.64 -13.79 1.25
C VAL A 136 -5.09 -13.37 1.07
N LEU A 137 -5.87 -14.26 0.48
CA LEU A 137 -7.26 -14.05 0.12
C LEU A 137 -8.05 -15.32 0.42
N LEU A 138 -9.23 -15.15 1.00
CA LEU A 138 -10.22 -16.19 1.18
C LEU A 138 -11.29 -16.04 0.09
N VAL A 139 -11.50 -17.09 -0.69
CA VAL A 139 -12.48 -17.13 -1.77
C VAL A 139 -13.51 -18.22 -1.45
N PRO A 140 -14.82 -17.90 -1.43
CA PRO A 140 -15.86 -18.89 -1.24
C PRO A 140 -16.05 -19.71 -2.54
N ASN A 141 -16.24 -21.01 -2.39
CA ASN A 141 -16.60 -21.93 -3.46
C ASN A 141 -17.47 -23.08 -2.91
N ASP A 142 -18.74 -23.09 -3.34
CA ASP A 142 -19.77 -24.07 -2.99
C ASP A 142 -19.86 -24.40 -1.48
N GLY A 143 -19.98 -23.36 -0.65
CA GLY A 143 -20.10 -23.50 0.81
C GLY A 143 -18.78 -23.73 1.54
N LYS A 144 -17.68 -23.91 0.79
CA LYS A 144 -16.32 -24.03 1.32
C LYS A 144 -15.51 -22.76 1.09
N TRP A 145 -14.42 -22.62 1.83
CA TRP A 145 -13.51 -21.49 1.70
C TRP A 145 -12.13 -21.94 1.26
N TYR A 146 -11.56 -21.23 0.29
CA TYR A 146 -10.24 -21.53 -0.25
C TYR A 146 -9.30 -20.34 -0.03
N LEU A 147 -8.15 -20.65 0.58
CA LEU A 147 -7.02 -19.76 0.75
C LEU A 147 -6.20 -19.72 -0.54
N HIS A 148 -6.02 -18.50 -1.05
CA HIS A 148 -5.07 -18.14 -2.09
C HIS A 148 -4.03 -17.21 -1.50
N TYR A 149 -2.75 -17.46 -1.77
CA TYR A 149 -1.64 -16.69 -1.24
C TYR A 149 -0.45 -16.73 -2.21
N THR A 150 0.47 -15.79 -2.08
CA THR A 150 1.72 -15.77 -2.85
C THR A 150 2.82 -16.57 -2.15
N ALA A 151 3.88 -16.94 -2.88
CA ALA A 151 5.02 -17.64 -2.31
C ALA A 151 5.74 -16.78 -1.26
N GLU A 152 5.82 -15.46 -1.50
CA GLU A 152 6.33 -14.46 -0.59
C GLU A 152 5.50 -14.40 0.69
N CYS A 153 4.17 -14.40 0.58
CA CYS A 153 3.27 -14.45 1.73
C CYS A 153 3.55 -15.67 2.62
N TRP A 154 3.66 -16.85 2.00
CA TRP A 154 3.95 -18.10 2.69
C TRP A 154 5.29 -18.02 3.43
N ARG A 155 6.38 -17.69 2.72
CA ARG A 155 7.73 -17.57 3.28
C ARG A 155 7.78 -16.58 4.45
N ASP A 156 7.21 -15.40 4.26
CA ASP A 156 7.28 -14.30 5.23
C ASP A 156 6.40 -14.58 6.44
N THR A 157 5.27 -15.27 6.25
CA THR A 157 4.41 -15.73 7.34
C THR A 157 5.13 -16.77 8.21
N LEU A 158 5.77 -17.78 7.59
CA LEU A 158 6.57 -18.79 8.29
C LEU A 158 7.74 -18.17 9.05
N SER A 159 8.41 -17.20 8.44
CA SER A 159 9.59 -16.53 9.04
C SER A 159 9.22 -15.48 10.09
N GLY A 160 7.94 -15.13 10.23
CA GLY A 160 7.51 -14.08 11.15
C GLY A 160 7.87 -12.65 10.73
N VAL A 161 8.27 -12.45 9.47
CA VAL A 161 8.83 -11.19 8.96
C VAL A 161 7.79 -10.42 8.16
N GLY A 162 7.64 -9.12 8.46
CA GLY A 162 6.91 -8.20 7.59
C GLY A 162 7.81 -7.59 6.52
N MET A 163 7.41 -7.71 5.25
CA MET A 163 8.08 -7.02 4.13
C MET A 163 7.09 -6.17 3.34
N VAL A 164 7.53 -5.00 2.89
CA VAL A 164 6.75 -4.14 1.99
C VAL A 164 6.76 -4.76 0.60
N ASN A 165 5.58 -4.98 0.02
CA ASN A 165 5.49 -5.46 -1.36
C ASN A 165 6.02 -4.36 -2.32
N VAL A 166 6.94 -4.75 -3.19
CA VAL A 166 7.64 -3.89 -4.17
C VAL A 166 6.67 -3.37 -5.23
N LYS A 167 6.05 -2.21 -4.99
CA LYS A 167 5.13 -1.56 -5.95
C LYS A 167 5.55 -0.14 -6.31
N PRO A 168 5.29 0.33 -7.54
CA PRO A 168 5.56 1.72 -7.92
C PRO A 168 4.87 2.79 -7.05
N LYS A 169 3.82 2.45 -6.28
CA LYS A 169 3.19 3.36 -5.30
C LYS A 169 3.86 3.32 -3.92
N HIS A 170 4.55 2.23 -3.60
CA HIS A 170 5.31 2.04 -2.37
C HIS A 170 6.76 2.38 -2.55
N PHE A 171 7.19 2.76 -3.75
CA PHE A 171 8.54 3.17 -4.05
C PHE A 171 8.54 4.38 -5.01
N ARG A 172 9.47 5.31 -4.82
CA ARG A 172 9.76 6.45 -5.68
C ARG A 172 11.16 6.27 -6.25
N TYR A 173 11.38 6.76 -7.46
CA TYR A 173 12.72 6.86 -8.01
C TYR A 173 13.38 8.15 -7.52
N ASP A 174 14.54 8.03 -6.87
CA ASP A 174 15.38 9.17 -6.50
C ASP A 174 16.83 8.81 -6.87
N SER A 175 17.43 9.62 -7.74
CA SER A 175 18.85 9.52 -8.12
C SER A 175 19.28 8.12 -8.59
N GLY A 176 18.45 7.46 -9.40
CA GLY A 176 18.71 6.11 -9.94
C GLY A 176 18.42 4.95 -8.98
N ARG A 177 17.85 5.22 -7.79
CA ARG A 177 17.49 4.19 -6.80
C ARG A 177 15.98 4.09 -6.63
N ILE A 178 15.49 2.86 -6.42
CA ILE A 178 14.11 2.57 -6.01
C ILE A 178 14.05 2.74 -4.48
N ILE A 179 13.33 3.77 -4.02
CA ILE A 179 13.25 4.18 -2.62
C ILE A 179 11.83 4.00 -2.09
N PRO A 180 11.56 3.47 -0.88
CA PRO A 180 10.20 3.38 -0.38
C PRO A 180 9.48 4.74 -0.31
N ALA A 181 8.21 4.74 -0.69
CA ALA A 181 7.28 5.82 -0.41
C ALA A 181 6.96 5.80 1.09
N ASN A 182 6.81 6.98 1.68
CA ASN A 182 6.56 7.18 3.12
C ASN A 182 5.37 6.37 3.65
N TYR A 183 4.36 6.11 2.80
CA TYR A 183 3.23 5.25 3.13
C TYR A 183 3.65 3.80 3.44
N GLY A 184 4.57 3.23 2.66
CA GLY A 184 5.06 1.86 2.88
C GLY A 184 5.80 1.73 4.20
N LEU A 185 6.64 2.71 4.54
CA LEU A 185 7.33 2.77 5.84
C LEU A 185 6.31 2.81 6.99
N PHE A 186 5.34 3.73 6.94
CA PHE A 186 4.31 3.84 7.97
C PHE A 186 3.56 2.52 8.18
N ARG A 187 3.16 1.84 7.09
CA ARG A 187 2.44 0.57 7.17
C ARG A 187 3.29 -0.53 7.81
N LEU A 188 4.57 -0.61 7.47
CA LEU A 188 5.50 -1.56 8.08
C LEU A 188 5.62 -1.33 9.60
N LEU A 189 5.85 -0.07 10.03
CA LEU A 189 5.93 0.28 11.44
C LEU A 189 4.63 -0.02 12.19
N LYS A 190 3.48 0.29 11.58
CA LYS A 190 2.17 -0.02 12.14
C LYS A 190 2.03 -1.51 12.43
N PHE A 191 2.40 -2.38 11.50
CA PHE A 191 2.30 -3.83 11.69
C PHE A 191 3.21 -4.35 12.80
N TRP A 192 4.40 -3.77 12.90
CA TRP A 192 5.34 -4.09 13.97
C TRP A 192 4.81 -3.66 15.34
N VAL A 193 4.33 -2.42 15.44
CA VAL A 193 3.74 -1.87 16.67
C VAL A 193 2.49 -2.66 17.07
N ASP A 194 1.65 -3.05 16.10
CA ASP A 194 0.45 -3.87 16.28
C ASP A 194 0.76 -5.36 16.59
N ARG A 195 2.05 -5.78 16.63
CA ARG A 195 2.48 -7.17 16.86
C ARG A 195 1.92 -8.17 15.84
N LYS A 196 1.68 -7.73 14.60
CA LYS A 196 1.24 -8.63 13.51
C LYS A 196 2.43 -9.43 12.93
N VAL A 197 3.63 -8.88 13.10
CA VAL A 197 4.92 -9.50 12.74
C VAL A 197 5.86 -9.41 13.94
N GLU A 198 6.81 -10.35 13.99
CA GLU A 198 7.84 -10.38 15.02
C GLU A 198 8.91 -9.34 14.68
N GLU A 199 9.33 -9.37 13.41
CA GLU A 199 10.35 -8.50 12.87
C GLU A 199 9.87 -7.83 11.59
N VAL A 200 10.50 -6.71 11.26
CA VAL A 200 10.31 -6.02 10.00
C VAL A 200 11.63 -5.87 9.30
N PHE A 201 11.67 -6.20 8.01
CA PHE A 201 12.84 -5.92 7.19
C PHE A 201 12.84 -4.43 6.83
N LEU A 202 13.61 -3.64 7.58
CA LEU A 202 13.76 -2.20 7.38
C LEU A 202 15.25 -1.80 7.31
N PRO A 203 15.88 -1.90 6.13
CA PRO A 203 17.23 -1.39 5.93
C PRO A 203 17.34 0.10 6.29
N GLN A 204 18.46 0.49 6.90
CA GLN A 204 18.69 1.87 7.36
C GLN A 204 18.49 2.92 6.24
N TRP A 205 18.85 2.59 5.00
CA TRP A 205 18.68 3.47 3.86
C TRP A 205 17.21 3.83 3.58
N MET A 206 16.25 2.97 3.95
CA MET A 206 14.82 3.26 3.81
C MET A 206 14.39 4.41 4.73
N VAL A 207 14.89 4.42 5.97
CA VAL A 207 14.64 5.48 6.96
C VAL A 207 15.26 6.80 6.48
N SER A 208 16.53 6.76 6.06
CA SER A 208 17.23 7.93 5.53
C SER A 208 16.49 8.55 4.34
N ALA A 209 15.94 7.72 3.47
CA ALA A 209 15.27 8.19 2.28
C ALA A 209 13.85 8.72 2.52
N HIS A 210 13.16 8.21 3.54
CA HIS A 210 11.93 8.82 4.08
C HIS A 210 12.22 10.19 4.69
N LEU A 211 13.25 10.32 5.52
CA LEU A 211 13.64 11.60 6.12
C LEU A 211 14.04 12.64 5.05
N LYS A 212 14.75 12.23 4.00
CA LYS A 212 15.05 13.10 2.84
C LYS A 212 13.78 13.60 2.14
N GLU A 213 12.78 12.74 1.99
CA GLU A 213 11.48 13.14 1.41
C GLU A 213 10.71 14.09 2.32
N MET A 214 10.68 13.81 3.63
CA MET A 214 10.05 14.70 4.61
C MET A 214 10.69 16.09 4.57
N LYS A 215 12.03 16.17 4.54
CA LYS A 215 12.75 17.43 4.41
C LYS A 215 12.32 18.19 3.14
N ARG A 216 12.26 17.54 1.98
CA ARG A 216 11.78 18.14 0.74
C ARG A 216 10.34 18.67 0.88
N LEU A 217 9.43 17.90 1.49
CA LEU A 217 8.05 18.32 1.70
C LEU A 217 7.94 19.49 2.70
N GLN A 218 8.85 19.58 3.68
CA GLN A 218 8.95 20.71 4.61
C GLN A 218 9.43 21.97 3.90
N GLU A 219 10.46 21.86 3.06
CA GLU A 219 10.97 22.95 2.21
C GLU A 219 9.91 23.46 1.23
N GLU A 220 9.08 22.57 0.68
CA GLU A 220 7.93 22.90 -0.16
C GLU A 220 6.71 23.41 0.62
N LYS A 221 6.83 23.55 1.95
CA LYS A 221 5.73 23.94 2.86
C LYS A 221 4.50 23.02 2.75
N ARG A 222 4.68 21.77 2.31
CA ARG A 222 3.62 20.74 2.20
C ARG A 222 3.34 20.01 3.49
N VAL A 223 4.30 19.97 4.42
CA VAL A 223 4.16 19.56 5.82
C VAL A 223 4.95 20.54 6.72
N PRO A 224 4.62 20.70 8.01
CA PRO A 224 5.36 21.61 8.89
C PRO A 224 6.76 21.07 9.22
N THR A 225 7.70 21.97 9.49
CA THR A 225 9.06 21.62 9.95
C THR A 225 8.98 20.76 11.20
N GLY A 226 9.76 19.67 11.26
CA GLY A 226 9.71 18.73 12.38
C GLY A 226 8.65 17.62 12.26
N ALA A 227 7.75 17.67 11.26
CA ALA A 227 6.85 16.56 10.97
C ALA A 227 7.58 15.44 10.20
N ASN A 228 8.46 14.71 10.90
CA ASN A 228 9.27 13.62 10.35
C ASN A 228 8.46 12.39 9.94
N LEU A 229 7.16 12.33 10.26
CA LEU A 229 6.21 11.35 9.74
C LEU A 229 5.13 11.99 8.85
N GLY A 230 5.18 13.31 8.64
CA GLY A 230 4.13 14.06 7.97
C GLY A 230 2.77 13.84 8.62
N TRP A 231 1.72 13.76 7.81
CA TRP A 231 0.34 13.58 8.27
C TRP A 231 0.10 12.26 9.02
N TYR A 232 1.00 11.28 8.90
CA TYR A 232 0.85 10.02 9.62
C TYR A 232 0.99 10.17 11.13
N SER A 233 1.67 11.21 11.62
CA SER A 233 1.71 11.54 13.06
C SER A 233 0.29 11.68 13.62
N LEU A 234 -0.57 12.44 12.94
CA LEU A 234 -1.95 12.69 13.39
C LEU A 234 -2.81 11.42 13.34
N ILE A 235 -2.58 10.55 12.34
CA ILE A 235 -3.23 9.24 12.25
C ILE A 235 -2.84 8.36 13.43
N ILE A 236 -1.55 8.32 13.80
CA ILE A 236 -1.06 7.54 14.94
C ILE A 236 -1.70 8.06 16.23
N ILE A 237 -1.67 9.38 16.44
CA ILE A 237 -2.25 10.03 17.63
C ILE A 237 -3.72 9.66 17.78
N ASN A 238 -4.53 9.86 16.73
CA ASN A 238 -5.96 9.59 16.81
C ASN A 238 -6.27 8.10 17.01
N LYS A 239 -5.58 7.21 16.26
CA LYS A 239 -5.87 5.77 16.27
C LYS A 239 -5.49 5.08 17.58
N TYR A 240 -4.44 5.55 18.25
CA TYR A 240 -3.88 4.88 19.42
C TYR A 240 -4.08 5.64 20.73
N LYS A 241 -4.87 6.72 20.75
CA LYS A 241 -5.13 7.56 21.93
C LYS A 241 -5.61 6.80 23.18
N ASP A 242 -6.29 5.68 23.01
CA ASP A 242 -6.85 4.87 24.11
C ASP A 242 -6.10 3.53 24.31
N ARG A 243 -4.89 3.37 23.74
CA ARG A 243 -4.14 2.10 23.71
C ARG A 243 -2.73 2.27 24.26
N LEU A 244 -2.60 2.38 25.58
CA LEU A 244 -1.33 2.62 26.28
C LEU A 244 -0.21 1.64 25.83
N ASP A 245 -0.53 0.35 25.69
CA ASP A 245 0.41 -0.68 25.22
C ASP A 245 0.98 -0.40 23.82
N ARG A 246 0.19 0.24 22.95
CA ARG A 246 0.60 0.61 21.59
C ARG A 246 1.27 1.96 21.54
N GLN A 247 0.87 2.90 22.40
CA GLN A 247 1.52 4.19 22.54
C GLN A 247 2.99 4.04 22.94
N GLU A 248 3.27 3.24 23.98
CA GLU A 248 4.64 2.97 24.44
C GLU A 248 5.49 2.34 23.32
N ARG A 249 4.93 1.35 22.62
CA ARG A 249 5.63 0.70 21.50
C ARG A 249 5.87 1.64 20.33
N TRP A 250 4.93 2.54 20.02
CA TRP A 250 5.16 3.59 19.04
C TRP A 250 6.36 4.44 19.45
N MET A 251 6.43 4.92 20.68
CA MET A 251 7.55 5.75 21.13
C MET A 251 8.90 5.03 21.03
N ILE A 252 8.97 3.76 21.43
CA ILE A 252 10.17 2.93 21.26
C ILE A 252 10.59 2.87 19.79
N VAL A 253 9.65 2.57 18.89
CA VAL A 253 9.93 2.44 17.45
C VAL A 253 10.35 3.78 16.83
N LEU A 254 9.67 4.87 17.17
CA LEU A 254 9.97 6.20 16.63
C LEU A 254 11.34 6.70 17.09
N ASN A 255 11.68 6.53 18.36
CA ASN A 255 12.97 6.94 18.92
C ASN A 255 14.11 6.06 18.37
N LYS A 256 13.90 4.74 18.26
CA LYS A 256 14.88 3.81 17.68
C LYS A 256 15.23 4.15 16.23
N LEU A 257 14.27 4.68 15.46
CA LEU A 257 14.46 5.06 14.06
C LEU A 257 14.85 6.53 13.87
N GLY A 258 15.00 7.31 14.94
CA GLY A 258 15.30 8.74 14.86
C GLY A 258 14.17 9.56 14.20
N LEU A 259 12.94 9.07 14.27
CA LEU A 259 11.75 9.74 13.71
C LEU A 259 11.10 10.70 14.74
N SER A 260 11.39 10.51 16.02
CA SER A 260 11.00 11.37 17.12
C SER A 260 12.11 11.40 18.16
N ASN A 261 12.12 12.44 18.99
CA ASN A 261 12.94 12.54 20.20
C ASN A 261 12.08 12.69 21.47
N CYS A 262 10.75 12.66 21.35
CA CYS A 262 9.86 12.79 22.49
C CYS A 262 10.00 11.56 23.39
N ARG A 263 9.88 11.74 24.71
CA ARG A 263 9.98 10.64 25.68
C ARG A 263 8.66 9.89 25.79
N THR A 264 7.55 10.61 25.71
CA THR A 264 6.21 10.04 25.86
C THR A 264 5.34 10.26 24.63
N PHE A 265 4.26 9.48 24.54
CA PHE A 265 3.29 9.59 23.44
C PHE A 265 2.50 10.89 23.53
N GLU A 266 2.22 11.37 24.74
CA GLU A 266 1.55 12.64 25.01
C GLU A 266 2.40 13.83 24.56
N GLU A 267 3.71 13.80 24.83
CA GLU A 267 4.65 14.81 24.34
C GLU A 267 4.67 14.82 22.81
N PHE A 268 4.80 13.64 22.19
CA PHE A 268 4.72 13.50 20.74
C PHE A 268 3.39 14.03 20.18
N ALA A 269 2.27 13.68 20.81
CA ALA A 269 0.95 14.11 20.38
C ALA A 269 0.80 15.63 20.47
N LYS A 270 1.26 16.24 21.57
CA LYS A 270 1.21 17.69 21.77
C LYS A 270 2.07 18.42 20.74
N GLU A 271 3.31 17.98 20.54
CA GLU A 271 4.24 18.57 19.57
C GLU A 271 3.67 18.51 18.16
N GLN A 272 3.24 17.33 17.70
CA GLN A 272 2.74 17.17 16.34
C GLN A 272 1.43 17.94 16.12
N ASN A 273 0.50 17.93 17.07
CA ASN A 273 -0.71 18.75 16.96
C ASN A 273 -0.38 20.26 16.86
N GLN A 274 0.60 20.74 17.61
CA GLN A 274 1.02 22.14 17.54
C GLN A 274 1.63 22.49 16.18
N LEU A 275 2.58 21.68 15.70
CA LEU A 275 3.21 21.87 14.39
C LEU A 275 2.19 21.96 13.25
N PHE A 276 1.13 21.15 13.31
CA PHE A 276 0.10 21.13 12.29
C PHE A 276 -0.94 22.25 12.44
N LYS A 277 -1.28 22.68 13.66
CA LYS A 277 -2.15 23.84 13.91
C LYS A 277 -1.56 25.16 13.41
N ASP A 278 -0.24 25.33 13.56
CA ASP A 278 0.46 26.57 13.17
C ASP A 278 0.58 26.76 11.65
N LYS A 279 0.11 25.77 10.87
CA LYS A 279 0.11 25.82 9.41
C LYS A 279 -1.21 26.36 8.86
N ALA A 280 -1.17 27.49 8.16
CA ALA A 280 -2.33 28.08 7.49
C ALA A 280 -3.03 27.08 6.53
N GLY A 281 -4.36 26.96 6.66
CA GLY A 281 -5.18 26.03 5.88
C GLY A 281 -5.23 24.59 6.43
N PHE A 282 -5.00 24.42 7.73
CA PHE A 282 -5.11 23.12 8.40
C PHE A 282 -6.57 22.70 8.56
N ASP A 283 -6.98 21.68 7.79
CA ASP A 283 -8.20 20.92 8.03
C ASP A 283 -7.89 19.44 7.83
N PHE A 284 -7.40 18.79 8.90
CA PHE A 284 -7.18 17.35 8.92
C PHE A 284 -8.39 16.68 9.54
N GLU A 285 -9.29 16.18 8.68
CA GLU A 285 -10.38 15.31 9.13
C GLU A 285 -9.98 13.84 8.96
N PHE A 286 -10.04 13.10 10.07
CA PHE A 286 -9.91 11.66 10.00
C PHE A 286 -11.19 11.09 9.39
N GLU A 287 -11.14 10.75 8.11
CA GLU A 287 -12.30 10.17 7.44
C GLU A 287 -12.58 8.75 7.96
N SER A 288 -13.62 8.58 8.77
CA SER A 288 -14.16 7.30 9.22
C SER A 288 -15.67 7.22 8.99
N GLY A 289 -16.23 6.02 8.83
CA GLY A 289 -17.67 5.84 8.68
C GLY A 289 -18.19 6.15 7.27
N LYS A 290 -17.38 5.94 6.23
CA LYS A 290 -17.80 6.21 4.85
C LYS A 290 -18.77 5.14 4.38
N SER A 291 -19.91 5.55 3.84
CA SER A 291 -20.79 4.66 3.10
C SER A 291 -20.09 4.05 1.88
N PHE A 292 -20.55 2.88 1.43
CA PHE A 292 -19.96 2.23 0.27
C PHE A 292 -20.17 3.06 -1.02
N ALA A 293 -21.28 3.80 -1.09
CA ALA A 293 -21.54 4.78 -2.15
C ALA A 293 -20.44 5.85 -2.21
N GLU A 294 -20.05 6.43 -1.07
CA GLU A 294 -18.97 7.41 -1.00
C GLU A 294 -17.61 6.80 -1.36
N VAL A 295 -17.38 5.53 -1.02
CA VAL A 295 -16.18 4.79 -1.45
C VAL A 295 -16.13 4.69 -2.97
N ILE A 296 -17.24 4.29 -3.62
CA ILE A 296 -17.33 4.19 -5.09
C ILE A 296 -17.12 5.57 -5.74
N ASP A 297 -17.78 6.62 -5.24
CA ASP A 297 -17.70 7.97 -5.80
C ASP A 297 -16.30 8.56 -5.66
N ARG A 298 -15.63 8.31 -4.54
CA ARG A 298 -14.21 8.66 -4.37
C ARG A 298 -13.33 7.96 -5.40
N LEU A 299 -13.55 6.67 -5.65
CA LEU A 299 -12.78 5.92 -6.65
C LEU A 299 -13.02 6.44 -8.08
N LEU A 300 -14.25 6.82 -8.41
CA LEU A 300 -14.58 7.46 -9.70
C LEU A 300 -13.88 8.82 -9.83
N ASN A 301 -13.93 9.66 -8.79
CA ASN A 301 -13.26 10.96 -8.76
C ASN A 301 -11.73 10.83 -8.89
N GLN A 302 -11.13 9.86 -8.21
CA GLN A 302 -9.69 9.58 -8.36
C GLN A 302 -9.33 9.13 -9.77
N ARG A 303 -10.16 8.32 -10.43
CA ARG A 303 -9.94 7.91 -11.83
C ARG A 303 -10.04 9.10 -12.78
N LYS A 304 -11.01 9.99 -12.56
CA LYS A 304 -11.17 11.23 -13.34
C LYS A 304 -9.92 12.12 -13.22
N LYS A 305 -9.48 12.41 -12.00
CA LYS A 305 -8.25 13.19 -11.75
C LYS A 305 -7.00 12.57 -12.39
N ARG A 306 -6.86 11.23 -12.35
CA ARG A 306 -5.75 10.53 -13.02
C ARG A 306 -5.80 10.68 -14.53
N ALA A 307 -6.99 10.58 -15.14
CA ALA A 307 -7.17 10.77 -16.57
C ALA A 307 -6.85 12.22 -16.99
N GLU A 308 -7.30 13.21 -16.21
CA GLU A 308 -6.98 14.63 -16.40
C GLU A 308 -5.47 14.86 -16.32
N MET A 309 -4.79 14.37 -15.28
CA MET A 309 -3.33 14.48 -15.15
C MET A 309 -2.59 13.77 -16.30
N GLN A 310 -3.08 12.62 -16.78
CA GLN A 310 -2.49 11.94 -17.93
C GLN A 310 -2.67 12.75 -19.22
N ASN A 311 -3.84 13.36 -19.42
CA ASN A 311 -4.10 14.23 -20.56
C ASN A 311 -3.21 15.47 -20.51
N GLN A 312 -3.07 16.09 -19.34
CA GLN A 312 -2.17 17.24 -19.15
C GLN A 312 -0.70 16.86 -19.38
N ARG A 313 -0.26 15.70 -18.89
CA ARG A 313 1.09 15.18 -19.23
C ARG A 313 1.27 14.95 -20.72
N LYS A 314 0.25 14.44 -21.43
CA LYS A 314 0.29 14.27 -22.89
C LYS A 314 0.35 15.63 -23.62
N GLN A 315 -0.38 16.64 -23.15
CA GLN A 315 -0.33 18.01 -23.68
C GLN A 315 1.05 18.63 -23.44
N ASN A 316 1.55 18.62 -22.20
CA ASN A 316 2.89 19.11 -21.87
C ASN A 316 3.99 18.40 -22.65
N ARG A 317 3.84 17.10 -22.97
CA ARG A 317 4.76 16.37 -23.85
C ARG A 317 4.73 16.83 -25.31
N LYS A 318 3.56 17.24 -25.80
CA LYS A 318 3.42 17.80 -27.16
C LYS A 318 3.98 19.22 -27.25
N GLU A 319 4.00 19.95 -26.13
CA GLU A 319 4.42 21.35 -26.03
C GLU A 319 5.88 21.53 -25.55
N CYS A 320 6.48 20.62 -24.77
CA CYS A 320 7.91 20.69 -24.42
C CYS A 320 8.79 20.06 -25.51
N ASN A 321 9.68 20.88 -26.09
CA ASN A 321 10.86 20.44 -26.83
C ASN A 321 11.89 19.85 -25.86
N HIS A 322 11.78 18.55 -25.57
CA HIS A 322 12.74 17.84 -24.73
C HIS A 322 14.03 17.59 -25.52
N GLN A 323 15.18 17.99 -24.98
CA GLN A 323 16.48 17.63 -25.53
C GLN A 323 17.13 16.56 -24.64
N PHE A 324 17.43 15.41 -25.24
CA PHE A 324 18.18 14.34 -24.58
C PHE A 324 19.67 14.62 -24.67
N GLN A 325 20.41 14.43 -23.59
CA GLN A 325 21.86 14.30 -23.63
C GLN A 325 22.22 12.91 -23.16
N THR A 326 22.70 12.07 -24.07
CA THR A 326 23.25 10.76 -23.71
C THR A 326 24.76 10.92 -23.61
N VAL A 327 25.36 10.51 -22.49
CA VAL A 327 26.80 10.41 -22.32
C VAL A 327 27.14 8.93 -22.29
N SER A 328 27.79 8.45 -23.36
CA SER A 328 28.30 7.09 -23.47
C SER A 328 29.82 7.11 -23.29
N CYS A 329 30.32 6.31 -22.36
CA CYS A 329 31.77 6.14 -22.14
C CYS A 329 32.18 4.79 -22.75
N ASN A 330 33.04 4.80 -23.77
CA ASN A 330 33.60 3.58 -24.34
C ASN A 330 34.42 2.85 -23.28
N GLY A 331 34.01 1.63 -22.92
CA GLY A 331 34.67 0.79 -21.90
C GLY A 331 33.96 0.73 -20.55
N CYS A 332 32.92 1.53 -20.31
CA CYS A 332 32.08 1.45 -19.12
C CYS A 332 30.70 0.88 -19.49
N THR A 333 30.17 -0.06 -18.71
CA THR A 333 28.80 -0.59 -18.84
C THR A 333 27.70 0.42 -18.45
N PHE A 334 28.08 1.61 -17.98
CA PHE A 334 27.17 2.67 -17.56
C PHE A 334 26.92 3.69 -18.67
N ASN A 335 25.69 3.73 -19.18
CA ASN A 335 25.17 4.85 -19.97
C ASN A 335 24.51 5.86 -19.02
N CYS A 336 25.06 7.07 -18.94
CA CYS A 336 24.44 8.16 -18.18
C CYS A 336 23.51 8.95 -19.11
N GLN A 337 22.20 8.96 -18.81
CA GLN A 337 21.21 9.73 -19.56
C GLN A 337 20.85 11.00 -18.78
N ILE A 338 21.23 12.16 -19.30
CA ILE A 338 20.89 13.47 -18.74
C ILE A 338 19.70 14.03 -19.52
N LYS A 339 18.60 14.35 -18.82
CA LYS A 339 17.40 14.95 -19.39
C LYS A 339 17.40 16.45 -19.12
N ASN A 340 17.46 17.27 -20.18
CA ASN A 340 17.25 18.71 -20.08
C ASN A 340 15.90 19.05 -20.73
N CYS A 341 14.89 19.49 -19.96
CA CYS A 341 13.68 20.14 -20.50
C CYS A 341 13.46 21.45 -19.76
N THR A 342 13.61 22.56 -20.47
CA THR A 342 13.44 23.93 -19.98
C THR A 342 12.08 24.21 -19.33
N ILE A 343 11.05 23.38 -19.58
CA ILE A 343 9.70 23.51 -19.00
C ILE A 343 9.44 22.47 -17.88
N CYS A 344 10.04 21.27 -17.95
CA CYS A 344 9.77 20.16 -17.02
C CYS A 344 10.83 20.01 -15.92
N THR A 345 11.97 20.68 -16.01
CA THR A 345 12.99 20.68 -14.97
C THR A 345 13.10 22.05 -14.32
N LYS A 346 12.65 22.16 -13.06
CA LYS A 346 13.51 22.80 -12.06
C LYS A 346 14.80 22.00 -12.08
N THR A 347 15.87 22.65 -12.53
CA THR A 347 17.27 22.22 -12.65
C THR A 347 17.58 20.88 -11.99
N ILE A 348 17.83 19.82 -12.79
CA ILE A 348 18.53 18.65 -12.27
C ILE A 348 19.98 19.09 -12.09
N THR A 349 20.43 19.17 -10.83
CA THR A 349 21.82 19.49 -10.49
C THR A 349 22.75 18.49 -11.19
N PRO A 350 23.82 18.95 -11.86
CA PRO A 350 24.78 18.03 -12.46
C PRO A 350 25.31 17.09 -11.38
N ILE A 351 25.34 15.78 -11.68
CA ILE A 351 26.08 14.80 -10.88
C ILE A 351 27.52 15.31 -10.81
N PRO A 352 28.18 15.35 -9.64
CA PRO A 352 29.56 15.80 -9.55
C PRO A 352 30.40 15.04 -10.58
N THR A 353 31.10 15.80 -11.42
CA THR A 353 32.05 15.29 -12.40
C THR A 353 33.14 14.53 -11.65
N TYR A 354 32.97 13.22 -11.52
CA TYR A 354 34.12 12.35 -11.30
C TYR A 354 34.95 12.46 -12.57
N ASN A 355 36.20 12.93 -12.44
CA ASN A 355 37.22 12.94 -13.48
C ASN A 355 37.53 11.49 -13.91
N LEU A 356 36.61 10.87 -14.63
CA LEU A 356 36.89 9.71 -15.45
C LEU A 356 37.18 10.25 -16.84
N ALA A 357 38.36 9.94 -17.37
CA ALA A 357 38.75 10.26 -18.74
C ALA A 357 37.85 9.47 -19.72
N CYS A 358 36.61 9.93 -19.89
CA CYS A 358 35.63 9.36 -20.78
C CYS A 358 35.57 10.21 -22.05
N ASN A 359 35.65 9.56 -23.22
CA ASN A 359 35.31 10.19 -24.50
C ASN A 359 33.80 10.48 -24.49
N ASN A 360 33.44 11.69 -24.10
CA ASN A 360 32.05 12.12 -24.00
C ASN A 360 31.48 12.33 -25.41
N THR A 361 30.75 11.36 -25.93
CA THR A 361 29.96 11.56 -27.15
C THR A 361 28.61 12.15 -26.76
N MET A 362 28.41 13.45 -26.98
CA MET A 362 27.13 14.11 -26.72
C MET A 362 26.22 14.01 -27.95
N THR A 363 25.10 13.32 -27.82
CA THR A 363 24.04 13.33 -28.83
C THR A 363 22.81 14.06 -28.31
N THR A 364 22.31 15.01 -29.12
CA THR A 364 21.07 15.75 -28.85
C THR A 364 19.97 15.29 -29.79
N SER A 365 18.82 14.90 -29.24
CA SER A 365 17.64 14.53 -30.02
C SER A 365 16.37 15.01 -29.34
N ASP A 366 15.33 15.31 -30.12
CA ASP A 366 13.99 15.53 -29.58
C ASP A 366 13.35 14.21 -29.11
N TRP A 367 12.33 14.30 -28.25
CA TRP A 367 11.63 13.13 -27.67
C TRP A 367 11.07 12.17 -28.73
N LYS A 368 10.47 12.70 -29.79
CA LYS A 368 9.83 11.88 -30.85
C LYS A 368 10.88 11.11 -31.64
N THR A 369 12.00 11.75 -31.94
CA THR A 369 13.13 11.16 -32.64
C THR A 369 13.85 10.11 -31.77
N TRP A 370 13.95 10.35 -30.46
CA TRP A 370 14.52 9.38 -29.52
C TRP A 370 13.65 8.13 -29.31
N GLU A 371 12.34 8.29 -29.11
CA GLU A 371 11.40 7.16 -28.98
C GLU A 371 11.39 6.27 -30.23
N LYS A 372 11.45 6.87 -31.43
CA LYS A 372 11.56 6.11 -32.68
C LYS A 372 12.84 5.27 -32.77
N ARG A 373 13.95 5.78 -32.21
CA ARG A 373 15.24 5.10 -32.21
C ARG A 373 15.36 4.06 -31.08
N ASN A 374 14.55 4.17 -30.03
CA ASN A 374 14.60 3.31 -28.83
C ASN A 374 13.21 2.81 -28.41
N PRO A 375 12.47 2.07 -29.26
CA PRO A 375 11.08 1.70 -29.00
C PRO A 375 10.89 0.80 -27.76
N ASN A 376 11.94 0.07 -27.34
CA ASN A 376 11.87 -0.87 -26.22
C ASN A 376 12.08 -0.22 -24.84
N SER A 377 12.69 0.97 -24.75
CA SER A 377 12.97 1.62 -23.46
C SER A 377 11.70 2.07 -22.72
N LEU A 378 10.55 2.09 -23.40
CA LEU A 378 9.24 2.44 -22.85
C LEU A 378 8.60 1.29 -22.07
N ARG A 379 8.96 0.04 -22.38
CA ARG A 379 8.49 -1.16 -21.68
C ARG A 379 9.18 -1.33 -20.33
N ASP A 380 10.42 -0.88 -20.23
CA ASP A 380 11.23 -0.99 -19.00
C ASP A 380 11.02 0.20 -18.04
N PHE A 381 10.25 1.22 -18.43
CA PHE A 381 10.08 2.48 -17.68
C PHE A 381 8.67 2.72 -17.12
N LEU A 382 7.69 1.86 -17.45
CA LEU A 382 6.33 1.86 -16.88
C LEU A 382 6.16 0.66 -15.95
#